data_AF-A0A7S1CZ36-F1
#
_entry.id   AF-A0A7S1CZ36-F1
#
_cell.length_a   1.000
_cell.length_b   1.000
_cell.length_c   1.000
_cell.angle_alpha   90.00
_cell.angle_beta   90.00
_cell.angle_gamma   90.00
#
_symmetry.space_group_name_H-M   'P 1'
#
loop_
_entity.id
_entity.type
_entity.pdbx_description
1 polymer ?
#
loop_
_entity_poly.entity_id
_entity_poly.type
_entity_poly.pdbx_seq_one_letter_code
_entity_poly.pdbx_strand_id
1 'polypeptide(L)'
;GSYHAEGTPDTRGGHGNMAVIRRAHELDMGILQISGIDKGGALYCPSTTLAKLLGPTMQPITFAALETWEKIGAHTVSIGFGHPADIEESLEAARIYSAATQDNHHHKKKKELDVAEQRVMAHMAKMLGDDWQTNMTGIPACDDITTNGVAIGHILWLHNLMASLGMYDFCRARYKNLEKTGWDHTKPYHENYQKNINHANMGRSYCTRTNYDKALENHPNPHVVQKKIAEAHQWLCTANAQQLLSNNTNKNKNDTEEEVERRRKALGWDKAYDLRVWENFPGWEPTKQSAILYNITFGVLGSGGGPTQADAKYAEQLRREIKS
;
A
#
# COMPACT_ATOMS: atom_id res chain seq x y z
N GLY A 1 7.38 -1.82 -1.54
CA GLY A 1 6.85 -1.56 -2.90
C GLY A 1 7.77 -0.59 -3.62
N SER A 2 8.33 -0.98 -4.77
CA SER A 2 9.00 -0.04 -5.68
C SER A 2 7.99 1.00 -6.14
N TYR A 3 8.41 2.22 -6.48
CA TYR A 3 7.52 3.39 -6.63
C TYR A 3 6.40 3.26 -7.70
N HIS A 4 6.38 2.19 -8.49
CA HIS A 4 5.33 1.82 -9.47
C HIS A 4 4.87 0.34 -9.39
N ALA A 5 5.29 -0.31 -8.30
CA ALA A 5 5.14 -1.69 -7.87
C ALA A 5 5.42 -2.85 -8.84
N GLU A 6 5.25 -2.73 -10.16
CA GLU A 6 5.65 -3.80 -11.11
C GLU A 6 5.83 -3.32 -12.57
N GLY A 7 5.82 -2.01 -12.86
CA GLY A 7 5.63 -1.47 -14.22
C GLY A 7 6.74 -0.59 -14.83
N THR A 8 8.01 -0.84 -14.55
CA THR A 8 9.10 -0.53 -15.50
C THR A 8 10.04 -1.72 -15.47
N PRO A 9 9.83 -2.73 -16.32
CA PRO A 9 10.82 -3.76 -16.54
C PRO A 9 12.10 -3.02 -16.96
N ASP A 10 13.22 -3.28 -16.29
CA ASP A 10 14.54 -2.93 -16.82
C ASP A 10 14.88 -3.75 -18.09
N THR A 11 13.87 -4.33 -18.75
CA THR A 11 13.90 -5.35 -19.82
C THR A 11 14.67 -6.62 -19.46
N ARG A 12 15.12 -6.79 -18.21
CA ARG A 12 15.91 -7.92 -17.71
C ARG A 12 15.27 -8.64 -16.52
N GLY A 13 13.97 -8.44 -16.30
CA GLY A 13 13.24 -9.07 -15.20
C GLY A 13 13.40 -8.40 -13.83
N GLY A 14 13.84 -7.13 -13.78
CA GLY A 14 14.00 -6.39 -12.54
C GLY A 14 12.67 -5.95 -11.89
N HIS A 15 12.50 -6.30 -10.61
CA HIS A 15 11.43 -5.80 -9.75
C HIS A 15 11.68 -4.35 -9.31
N GLY A 16 11.28 -3.37 -10.12
CA GLY A 16 11.28 -1.97 -9.70
C GLY A 16 12.68 -1.37 -9.45
N ASN A 17 12.92 -0.78 -8.27
CA ASN A 17 14.14 -0.01 -7.99
C ASN A 17 15.41 -0.87 -7.81
N MET A 18 15.32 -2.21 -7.89
CA MET A 18 16.45 -3.10 -7.64
C MET A 18 17.64 -2.86 -8.59
N ALA A 19 17.41 -2.45 -9.84
CA ALA A 19 18.50 -2.12 -10.75
C ALA A 19 19.31 -0.91 -10.28
N VAL A 20 18.63 0.12 -9.78
CA VAL A 20 19.27 1.34 -9.24
C VAL A 20 20.00 1.03 -7.93
N ILE A 21 19.41 0.18 -7.08
CA ILE A 21 20.02 -0.27 -5.82
C ILE A 21 21.30 -1.05 -6.10
N ARG A 22 21.25 -2.05 -7.01
CA ARG A 22 22.45 -2.81 -7.42
C ARG A 22 23.53 -1.87 -7.95
N ARG A 23 23.15 -0.91 -8.81
CA ARG A 23 24.10 0.04 -9.38
C ARG A 23 24.72 0.96 -8.32
N ALA A 24 23.95 1.39 -7.32
CA ALA A 24 24.46 2.17 -6.21
C ALA A 24 25.51 1.38 -5.40
N HIS A 25 25.28 0.08 -5.15
CA HIS A 25 26.29 -0.77 -4.50
C HIS A 25 27.57 -0.94 -5.33
N GLU A 26 27.45 -1.16 -6.65
CA GLU A 26 28.62 -1.23 -7.55
C GLU A 26 29.47 0.05 -7.55
N LEU A 27 28.85 1.19 -7.24
CA LEU A 27 29.46 2.51 -7.18
C LEU A 27 29.84 2.95 -5.76
N ASP A 28 29.71 2.08 -4.76
CA ASP A 28 29.95 2.38 -3.35
C ASP A 28 29.15 3.61 -2.84
N MET A 29 27.88 3.68 -3.23
CA MET A 29 26.97 4.76 -2.86
C MET A 29 26.02 4.36 -1.74
N GLY A 30 25.85 5.26 -0.76
CA GLY A 30 24.78 5.16 0.23
C GLY A 30 23.40 5.26 -0.41
N ILE A 31 22.45 4.48 0.11
CA ILE A 31 21.08 4.39 -0.43
C ILE A 31 20.09 4.81 0.65
N LEU A 32 19.37 5.90 0.40
CA LEU A 32 18.29 6.39 1.24
C LEU A 32 16.93 6.01 0.65
N GLN A 33 16.20 5.13 1.33
CA GLN A 33 14.81 4.82 1.02
C GLN A 33 13.89 5.89 1.62
N ILE A 34 13.27 6.68 0.73
CA ILE A 34 12.27 7.67 1.12
C ILE A 34 10.86 7.10 1.09
N SER A 35 10.04 7.48 2.07
CA SER A 35 8.60 7.15 2.14
C SER A 35 8.27 5.65 2.13
N GLY A 36 9.17 4.76 2.54
CA GLY A 36 8.96 3.31 2.53
C GLY A 36 7.75 2.85 3.34
N ILE A 37 7.46 3.53 4.46
CA ILE A 37 6.33 3.22 5.34
C ILE A 37 5.00 3.70 4.76
N ASP A 38 4.93 4.97 4.34
CA ASP A 38 3.73 5.54 3.74
C ASP A 38 3.44 4.94 2.37
N LYS A 39 4.44 5.00 1.46
CA LYS A 39 4.27 4.56 0.08
C LYS A 39 4.44 3.07 -0.14
N GLY A 40 4.99 2.35 0.82
CA GLY A 40 5.07 0.88 0.78
C GLY A 40 3.83 0.17 1.29
N GLY A 41 2.81 0.88 1.78
CA GLY A 41 1.58 0.23 2.24
C GLY A 41 0.80 0.97 3.34
N ALA A 42 1.09 2.24 3.61
CA ALA A 42 0.60 2.96 4.78
C ALA A 42 0.76 2.12 6.06
N LEU A 43 1.97 1.66 6.34
CA LEU A 43 2.24 0.70 7.43
C LEU A 43 2.11 1.28 8.85
N TYR A 44 1.84 2.58 8.97
CA TYR A 44 1.33 3.21 10.19
C TYR A 44 -0.19 2.96 10.40
N CYS A 45 -0.88 2.43 9.39
CA CYS A 45 -2.29 2.05 9.39
C CYS A 45 -2.50 0.76 8.56
N PRO A 46 -1.82 -0.36 8.89
CA PRO A 46 -1.94 -1.62 8.13
C PRO A 46 -3.35 -2.18 8.19
N SER A 47 -3.63 -3.14 7.31
CA SER A 47 -4.85 -3.94 7.36
C SER A 47 -4.78 -5.02 8.46
N THR A 48 -5.96 -5.43 8.95
CA THR A 48 -6.11 -6.49 9.98
C THR A 48 -5.39 -7.76 9.58
N THR A 49 -5.52 -8.14 8.32
CA THR A 49 -4.85 -9.30 7.74
C THR A 49 -3.34 -9.18 7.81
N LEU A 50 -2.76 -8.06 7.36
CA LEU A 50 -1.31 -7.87 7.40
C LEU A 50 -0.77 -7.92 8.83
N ALA A 51 -1.41 -7.21 9.77
CA ALA A 51 -0.98 -7.20 11.17
C ALA A 51 -0.99 -8.62 11.79
N LYS A 52 -2.04 -9.41 11.52
CA LYS A 52 -2.13 -10.81 11.98
C LYS A 52 -1.03 -11.69 11.37
N LEU A 53 -0.71 -11.49 10.10
CA LEU A 53 0.32 -12.27 9.40
C LEU A 53 1.73 -11.92 9.86
N LEU A 54 2.00 -10.67 10.24
CA LEU A 54 3.28 -10.30 10.84
C LEU A 54 3.47 -10.95 12.22
N GLY A 55 2.38 -11.21 12.94
CA GLY A 55 2.38 -11.95 14.20
C GLY A 55 2.81 -11.10 15.40
N PRO A 56 2.91 -11.71 16.60
CA PRO A 56 3.04 -10.94 17.85
C PRO A 56 4.39 -10.28 18.08
N THR A 57 5.43 -10.74 17.40
CA THR A 57 6.82 -10.28 17.64
C THR A 57 7.30 -9.23 16.65
N MET A 58 6.50 -8.93 15.63
CA MET A 58 6.90 -8.07 14.52
C MET A 58 5.80 -7.05 14.23
N GLN A 59 6.10 -5.78 14.49
CA GLN A 59 5.19 -4.68 14.14
C GLN A 59 5.42 -4.26 12.66
N PRO A 60 4.43 -3.64 12.00
CA PRO A 60 4.50 -3.31 10.58
C PRO A 60 5.62 -2.33 10.20
N ILE A 61 5.87 -1.28 11.00
CA ILE A 61 6.96 -0.34 10.71
C ILE A 61 8.30 -1.05 10.93
N THR A 62 8.40 -1.86 11.99
CA THR A 62 9.58 -2.68 12.26
C THR A 62 9.88 -3.66 11.14
N PHE A 63 8.86 -4.36 10.63
CA PHE A 63 8.97 -5.28 9.50
C PHE A 63 9.54 -4.59 8.28
N ALA A 64 8.98 -3.45 7.88
CA ALA A 64 9.42 -2.74 6.68
C ALA A 64 10.81 -2.13 6.80
N ALA A 65 11.17 -1.61 7.97
CA ALA A 65 12.52 -1.10 8.20
C ALA A 65 13.56 -2.23 8.15
N LEU A 66 13.28 -3.38 8.77
CA LEU A 66 14.17 -4.54 8.72
C LEU A 66 14.27 -5.13 7.32
N GLU A 67 13.17 -5.25 6.57
CA GLU A 67 13.20 -5.72 5.18
C GLU A 67 14.04 -4.79 4.30
N THR A 68 13.93 -3.48 4.52
CA THR A 68 14.73 -2.46 3.82
C THR A 68 16.24 -2.64 4.04
N TRP A 69 16.66 -2.88 5.28
CA TRP A 69 18.08 -3.02 5.62
C TRP A 69 18.66 -4.42 5.35
N GLU A 70 17.89 -5.48 5.58
CA GLU A 70 18.36 -6.87 5.45
C GLU A 70 18.22 -7.45 4.05
N LYS A 71 17.19 -7.06 3.30
CA LYS A 71 16.80 -7.72 2.03
C LYS A 71 16.93 -6.80 0.83
N ILE A 72 16.48 -5.56 0.95
CA ILE A 72 16.58 -4.58 -0.14
C ILE A 72 18.02 -4.07 -0.30
N GLY A 73 18.77 -3.93 0.80
CA GLY A 73 20.13 -3.38 0.78
C GLY A 73 20.19 -1.85 0.81
N ALA A 74 19.09 -1.18 1.15
CA ALA A 74 19.16 0.25 1.42
C ALA A 74 19.83 0.50 2.79
N HIS A 75 20.55 1.61 2.92
CA HIS A 75 21.36 1.91 4.10
C HIS A 75 20.60 2.77 5.11
N THR A 76 19.62 3.53 4.65
CA THR A 76 18.84 4.45 5.48
C THR A 76 17.39 4.39 5.05
N VAL A 77 16.48 4.37 6.03
CA VAL A 77 15.03 4.47 5.78
C VAL A 77 14.52 5.75 6.43
N SER A 78 13.78 6.55 5.68
CA SER A 78 13.03 7.67 6.24
C SER A 78 11.71 7.15 6.80
N ILE A 79 11.38 7.55 8.03
CA ILE A 79 10.10 7.22 8.64
C ILE A 79 9.39 8.53 8.96
N GLY A 80 8.25 8.75 8.32
CA GLY A 80 7.35 9.85 8.67
C GLY A 80 6.44 9.38 9.79
N PHE A 81 6.61 9.95 10.97
CA PHE A 81 5.78 9.61 12.12
C PHE A 81 4.41 10.28 12.00
N GLY A 82 3.35 9.48 11.93
CA GLY A 82 1.98 9.96 12.08
C GLY A 82 1.56 9.99 13.56
N HIS A 83 2.26 9.25 14.42
CA HIS A 83 2.01 9.11 15.84
C HIS A 83 3.31 8.87 16.63
N PRO A 84 3.44 9.32 17.90
CA PRO A 84 4.66 9.07 18.70
C PRO A 84 5.04 7.60 18.84
N ALA A 85 4.06 6.68 18.92
CA ALA A 85 4.33 5.24 19.00
C ALA A 85 5.03 4.67 17.75
N ASP A 86 4.90 5.32 16.59
CA ASP A 86 5.62 4.94 15.37
C ASP A 86 7.14 5.04 15.56
N ILE A 87 7.58 5.95 16.45
CA ILE A 87 8.99 6.09 16.83
C ILE A 87 9.46 4.83 17.55
N GLU A 88 8.65 4.25 18.45
CA GLU A 88 9.03 3.06 19.19
C GLU A 88 9.21 1.85 18.26
N GLU A 89 8.32 1.65 17.28
CA GLU A 89 8.48 0.59 16.27
C GLU A 89 9.77 0.77 15.44
N SER A 90 10.11 2.03 15.15
CA SER A 90 11.31 2.40 14.39
C SER A 90 12.60 2.17 15.18
N LEU A 91 12.60 2.56 16.46
CA LEU A 91 13.70 2.31 17.38
C LEU A 91 13.87 0.81 17.63
N GLU A 92 12.78 0.06 17.73
CA GLU A 92 12.83 -1.39 17.85
C GLU A 92 13.48 -2.03 16.62
N ALA A 93 13.14 -1.58 15.41
CA ALA A 93 13.83 -2.03 14.20
C ALA A 93 15.34 -1.78 14.26
N ALA A 94 15.74 -0.56 14.66
CA ALA A 94 17.14 -0.19 14.78
C ALA A 94 17.87 -0.99 15.87
N ARG A 95 17.22 -1.29 17.01
CA ARG A 95 17.77 -2.17 18.06
C ARG A 95 17.97 -3.58 17.54
N ILE A 96 16.97 -4.13 16.84
CA ILE A 96 17.05 -5.46 16.24
C ILE A 96 18.21 -5.52 15.24
N TYR A 97 18.31 -4.51 14.36
CA TYR A 97 19.34 -4.45 13.33
C TYR A 97 20.74 -4.20 13.91
N SER A 98 20.89 -3.37 14.96
CA SER A 98 22.20 -3.08 15.58
C SER A 98 22.68 -4.16 16.54
N ALA A 99 21.77 -4.88 17.20
CA ALA A 99 22.12 -6.04 18.02
C ALA A 99 22.73 -7.19 17.18
N ALA A 100 22.66 -7.09 15.85
CA ALA A 100 23.26 -7.99 14.89
C ALA A 100 24.78 -8.18 15.02
N THR A 101 25.49 -7.17 15.55
CA THR A 101 26.95 -7.15 15.53
C THR A 101 27.62 -7.73 16.78
N GLN A 102 26.87 -8.16 17.80
CA GLN A 102 27.47 -8.55 19.09
C GLN A 102 27.16 -9.95 19.61
N ASP A 103 26.18 -10.71 19.11
CA ASP A 103 25.98 -12.10 19.57
C ASP A 103 24.98 -12.93 18.71
N ASN A 104 24.83 -14.23 19.03
CA ASN A 104 23.89 -15.22 18.44
C ASN A 104 22.40 -14.76 18.30
N HIS A 105 22.04 -13.61 18.85
CA HIS A 105 20.71 -12.99 18.73
C HIS A 105 20.39 -12.52 17.29
N HIS A 106 21.40 -12.23 16.47
CA HIS A 106 21.21 -11.87 15.05
C HIS A 106 20.42 -12.94 14.27
N HIS A 107 20.80 -14.20 14.44
CA HIS A 107 20.15 -15.34 13.77
C HIS A 107 18.68 -15.48 14.18
N LYS A 108 18.34 -15.14 15.44
CA LYS A 108 16.98 -15.29 15.96
C LYS A 108 16.02 -14.25 15.37
N LYS A 109 16.43 -12.98 15.33
CA LYS A 109 15.56 -11.91 14.81
C LYS A 109 15.49 -11.88 13.29
N LYS A 110 16.57 -12.23 12.58
CA LYS A 110 16.52 -12.49 11.13
C LYS A 110 15.53 -13.62 10.80
N LYS A 111 15.56 -14.68 11.60
CA LYS A 111 14.57 -15.76 11.52
C LYS A 111 13.13 -15.28 11.78
N GLU A 112 12.91 -14.32 12.68
CA GLU A 112 11.57 -13.72 12.88
C GLU A 112 11.10 -12.92 11.65
N LEU A 113 11.98 -12.14 11.01
CA LEU A 113 11.68 -11.46 9.75
C LEU A 113 11.33 -12.45 8.63
N ASP A 114 12.14 -13.49 8.47
CA ASP A 114 11.92 -14.53 7.46
C ASP A 114 10.60 -15.28 7.69
N VAL A 115 10.27 -15.60 8.95
CA VAL A 115 9.01 -16.27 9.29
C VAL A 115 7.81 -15.34 9.04
N ALA A 116 7.91 -14.05 9.37
CA ALA A 116 6.85 -13.08 9.09
C ALA A 116 6.62 -12.92 7.58
N GLU A 117 7.69 -12.79 6.79
CA GLU A 117 7.60 -12.74 5.34
C GLU A 117 7.00 -14.03 4.76
N GLN A 118 7.45 -15.21 5.20
CA GLN A 118 6.89 -16.49 4.76
C GLN A 118 5.39 -16.60 5.02
N ARG A 119 4.90 -16.14 6.18
CA ARG A 119 3.46 -16.09 6.47
C ARG A 119 2.72 -15.18 5.50
N VAL A 120 3.24 -13.98 5.24
CA VAL A 120 2.65 -13.04 4.29
C VAL A 120 2.63 -13.64 2.89
N MET A 121 3.76 -14.15 2.40
CA MET A 121 3.89 -14.74 1.06
C MET A 121 2.98 -15.97 0.88
N ALA A 122 2.94 -16.88 1.85
CA ALA A 122 2.06 -18.05 1.81
C ALA A 122 0.58 -17.66 1.83
N HIS A 123 0.21 -16.63 2.60
CA HIS A 123 -1.15 -16.11 2.59
C HIS A 123 -1.50 -15.49 1.25
N MET A 124 -0.61 -14.66 0.68
CA MET A 124 -0.81 -14.07 -0.63
C MET A 124 -0.92 -15.14 -1.72
N ALA A 125 -0.12 -16.21 -1.67
CA ALA A 125 -0.17 -17.30 -2.64
C ALA A 125 -1.52 -18.03 -2.56
N LYS A 126 -1.96 -18.36 -1.34
CA LYS A 126 -3.29 -18.95 -1.09
C LYS A 126 -4.43 -18.09 -1.62
N MET A 127 -4.38 -16.77 -1.42
CA MET A 127 -5.46 -15.86 -1.80
C MET A 127 -5.48 -15.53 -3.29
N LEU A 128 -4.32 -15.49 -3.95
CA LEU A 128 -4.19 -15.10 -5.35
C LEU A 128 -4.12 -16.29 -6.33
N GLY A 129 -3.84 -17.48 -5.81
CA GLY A 129 -3.48 -18.69 -6.54
C GLY A 129 -1.95 -18.82 -6.67
N ASP A 130 -1.40 -20.00 -6.40
CA ASP A 130 0.05 -20.26 -6.36
C ASP A 130 0.74 -19.90 -7.69
N ASP A 131 0.09 -20.17 -8.82
CA ASP A 131 0.61 -19.85 -10.15
C ASP A 131 0.59 -18.36 -10.48
N TRP A 132 -0.14 -17.52 -9.75
CA TRP A 132 -0.26 -16.10 -10.08
C TRP A 132 1.04 -15.33 -9.79
N GLN A 133 1.69 -15.62 -8.65
CA GLN A 133 2.90 -14.89 -8.25
C GLN A 133 4.09 -15.15 -9.17
N THR A 134 4.16 -16.33 -9.78
CA THR A 134 5.24 -16.74 -10.68
C THR A 134 5.03 -16.29 -12.13
N ASN A 135 3.83 -15.81 -12.47
CA ASN A 135 3.42 -15.45 -13.83
C ASN A 135 3.35 -13.93 -14.09
N MET A 136 4.05 -13.10 -13.30
CA MET A 136 4.06 -11.63 -13.47
C MET A 136 5.04 -11.12 -14.54
N THR A 137 5.63 -12.01 -15.34
CA THR A 137 6.48 -11.64 -16.47
C THR A 137 5.66 -11.21 -17.68
N GLY A 138 6.15 -10.25 -18.47
CA GLY A 138 5.48 -9.82 -19.71
C GLY A 138 4.36 -8.80 -19.51
N ILE A 139 4.29 -8.15 -18.35
CA ILE A 139 3.43 -6.99 -18.13
C ILE A 139 4.10 -5.75 -18.75
N PRO A 140 3.46 -5.07 -19.72
CA PRO A 140 4.02 -3.88 -20.34
C PRO A 140 4.00 -2.69 -19.37
N ALA A 141 4.98 -1.80 -19.52
CA ALA A 141 5.01 -0.53 -18.81
C ALA A 141 4.06 0.48 -19.45
N CYS A 142 3.66 1.53 -18.70
CA CYS A 142 2.70 2.52 -19.20
C CYS A 142 3.26 3.42 -20.32
N ASP A 143 4.57 3.41 -20.53
CA ASP A 143 5.27 4.08 -21.63
C ASP A 143 5.25 3.27 -22.95
N ASP A 144 4.79 2.03 -22.90
CA ASP A 144 4.44 1.25 -24.09
C ASP A 144 3.13 1.79 -24.68
N ILE A 145 3.18 2.17 -25.96
CA ILE A 145 2.05 2.73 -26.71
C ILE A 145 0.83 1.80 -26.73
N THR A 146 1.03 0.49 -26.68
CA THR A 146 -0.04 -0.52 -26.66
C THR A 146 -0.90 -0.44 -25.40
N THR A 147 -0.33 0.03 -24.29
CA THR A 147 -1.07 0.23 -23.03
C THR A 147 -1.95 1.46 -23.04
N ASN A 148 -1.77 2.35 -24.02
CA ASN A 148 -2.42 3.66 -24.06
C ASN A 148 -2.29 4.43 -22.73
N GLY A 149 -1.15 4.28 -22.06
CA GLY A 149 -0.81 4.98 -20.82
C GLY A 149 -1.33 4.28 -19.57
N VAL A 150 -2.10 3.19 -19.68
CA VAL A 150 -2.65 2.49 -18.52
C VAL A 150 -1.52 1.86 -17.70
N ALA A 151 -1.51 2.13 -16.40
CA ALA A 151 -0.52 1.60 -15.47
C ALA A 151 -0.86 0.14 -15.07
N ILE A 152 -0.82 -0.81 -16.01
CA ILE A 152 -1.26 -2.21 -15.79
C ILE A 152 -0.59 -2.83 -14.56
N GLY A 153 0.74 -2.79 -14.47
CA GLY A 153 1.48 -3.33 -13.32
C GLY A 153 1.11 -2.67 -11.99
N HIS A 154 0.89 -1.35 -11.98
CA HIS A 154 0.43 -0.65 -10.77
C HIS A 154 -0.97 -1.13 -10.37
N ILE A 155 -1.90 -1.25 -11.32
CA ILE A 155 -3.26 -1.70 -11.04
C ILE A 155 -3.27 -3.16 -10.53
N LEU A 156 -2.42 -4.04 -11.09
CA LEU A 156 -2.26 -5.41 -10.61
C LEU A 156 -1.69 -5.48 -9.19
N TRP A 157 -0.72 -4.64 -8.86
CA TRP A 157 -0.23 -4.55 -7.49
C TRP A 157 -1.34 -4.17 -6.51
N LEU A 158 -2.16 -3.16 -6.86
CA LEU A 158 -3.30 -2.76 -6.04
C LEU A 158 -4.33 -3.89 -5.94
N HIS A 159 -4.58 -4.64 -7.01
CA HIS A 159 -5.41 -5.85 -6.97
C HIS A 159 -4.88 -6.86 -5.96
N ASN A 160 -3.58 -7.18 -6.05
CA ASN A 160 -2.95 -8.18 -5.18
C ASN A 160 -3.05 -7.78 -3.71
N LEU A 161 -2.73 -6.53 -3.37
CA LEU A 161 -2.84 -6.00 -2.01
C LEU A 161 -4.29 -5.99 -1.49
N MET A 162 -5.25 -5.66 -2.36
CA MET A 162 -6.67 -5.69 -2.03
C MET A 162 -7.17 -7.11 -1.76
N ALA A 163 -6.93 -8.02 -2.70
CA ALA A 163 -7.47 -9.36 -2.68
C ALA A 163 -6.83 -10.26 -1.61
N SER A 164 -5.56 -10.02 -1.26
CA SER A 164 -4.85 -10.83 -0.28
C SER A 164 -4.72 -10.18 1.09
N LEU A 165 -4.51 -8.86 1.16
CA LEU A 165 -4.23 -8.18 2.42
C LEU A 165 -5.37 -7.24 2.83
N GLY A 166 -6.39 -6.99 2.00
CA GLY A 166 -7.50 -6.13 2.37
C GLY A 166 -7.13 -4.66 2.56
N MET A 167 -6.04 -4.19 1.93
CA MET A 167 -5.47 -2.85 2.14
C MET A 167 -6.25 -1.74 1.39
N TYR A 168 -7.56 -1.62 1.64
CA TYR A 168 -8.47 -0.75 0.87
C TYR A 168 -8.07 0.71 0.87
N ASP A 169 -7.86 1.32 2.04
CA ASP A 169 -7.57 2.75 2.13
C ASP A 169 -6.30 3.10 1.37
N PHE A 170 -5.25 2.30 1.56
CA PHE A 170 -4.00 2.44 0.83
C PHE A 170 -4.24 2.32 -0.67
N CYS A 171 -4.86 1.23 -1.12
CA CYS A 171 -5.06 0.97 -2.54
C CYS A 171 -5.95 2.02 -3.21
N ARG A 172 -6.99 2.49 -2.51
CA ARG A 172 -7.89 3.55 -2.97
C ARG A 172 -7.16 4.88 -3.12
N ALA A 173 -6.32 5.24 -2.15
CA ALA A 173 -5.49 6.45 -2.22
C ALA A 173 -4.54 6.42 -3.43
N ARG A 174 -3.94 5.25 -3.73
CA ARG A 174 -3.07 5.06 -4.91
C ARG A 174 -3.84 5.11 -6.22
N TYR A 175 -4.96 4.39 -6.29
CA TYR A 175 -5.81 4.36 -7.49
C TYR A 175 -6.33 5.75 -7.85
N LYS A 176 -6.71 6.55 -6.84
CA LYS A 176 -7.17 7.94 -7.03
C LYS A 176 -6.14 8.82 -7.73
N ASN A 177 -4.84 8.55 -7.58
CA ASN A 177 -3.82 9.29 -8.32
C ASN A 177 -3.83 8.90 -9.82
N LEU A 178 -4.01 7.62 -10.14
CA LEU A 178 -4.17 7.17 -11.53
C LEU A 178 -5.42 7.78 -12.21
N GLU A 179 -6.50 8.01 -11.44
CA GLU A 179 -7.71 8.69 -11.93
C GLU A 179 -7.49 10.17 -12.27
N LYS A 180 -6.51 10.82 -11.64
CA LYS A 180 -6.18 12.24 -11.90
C LYS A 180 -5.40 12.45 -13.19
N THR A 181 -4.84 11.40 -13.77
CA THR A 181 -4.11 11.49 -15.04
C THR A 181 -5.08 11.82 -16.15
N GLY A 182 -5.05 13.08 -16.60
CA GLY A 182 -5.84 13.52 -17.74
C GLY A 182 -5.49 12.70 -18.98
N TRP A 183 -6.48 12.39 -19.80
CA TRP A 183 -6.25 11.72 -21.08
C TRP A 183 -7.34 12.07 -22.07
N ASP A 184 -6.94 12.71 -23.16
CA ASP A 184 -7.83 13.12 -24.23
C ASP A 184 -7.80 12.06 -25.33
N HIS A 185 -8.90 11.33 -25.46
CA HIS A 185 -9.03 10.26 -26.45
C HIS A 185 -9.04 10.75 -27.91
N THR A 186 -9.09 12.07 -28.15
CA THR A 186 -8.95 12.66 -29.49
C THR A 186 -7.50 12.93 -29.88
N LYS A 187 -6.57 12.87 -28.92
CA LYS A 187 -5.15 13.17 -29.11
C LYS A 187 -4.32 11.89 -29.26
N PRO A 188 -3.21 11.94 -30.02
CA PRO A 188 -2.30 10.81 -30.14
C PRO A 188 -1.63 10.48 -28.79
N TYR A 189 -1.17 9.23 -28.66
CA TYR A 189 -0.54 8.71 -27.45
C TYR A 189 0.58 9.61 -26.94
N HIS A 190 1.54 9.98 -27.79
CA HIS A 190 2.72 10.75 -27.38
C HIS A 190 2.36 12.13 -26.82
N GLU A 191 1.34 12.80 -27.37
CA GLU A 191 0.89 14.10 -26.86
C GLU A 191 0.25 13.95 -25.48
N ASN A 192 -0.59 12.93 -25.30
CA ASN A 192 -1.15 12.61 -23.99
C ASN A 192 -0.07 12.23 -22.98
N TYR A 193 0.88 11.40 -23.38
CA TYR A 193 1.96 10.92 -22.54
C TYR A 193 2.82 12.08 -22.05
N GLN A 194 3.30 12.92 -22.97
CA GLN A 194 4.14 14.08 -22.66
C GLN A 194 3.42 15.12 -21.77
N LYS A 195 2.11 15.33 -21.97
CA LYS A 195 1.35 16.32 -21.21
C LYS A 195 1.00 15.85 -19.80
N ASN A 196 0.62 14.57 -19.64
CA ASN A 196 -0.07 14.11 -18.44
C ASN A 196 0.78 13.21 -17.53
N ILE A 197 1.84 12.59 -18.05
CA ILE A 197 2.67 11.65 -17.27
C ILE A 197 3.81 12.41 -16.59
N ASN A 198 4.02 12.13 -15.31
CA ASN A 198 5.13 12.70 -14.53
C ASN A 198 5.66 11.71 -13.49
N HIS A 199 6.86 11.98 -12.97
CA HIS A 199 7.55 11.10 -12.01
C HIS A 199 6.76 10.82 -10.71
N ALA A 200 5.85 11.70 -10.31
CA ALA A 200 5.04 11.51 -9.12
C ALA A 200 3.81 10.61 -9.36
N ASN A 201 3.38 10.46 -10.62
CA ASN A 201 2.23 9.67 -11.02
C ASN A 201 2.41 9.12 -12.44
N MET A 202 3.01 7.93 -12.53
CA MET A 202 3.22 7.26 -13.81
C MET A 202 1.95 6.51 -14.22
N GLY A 203 1.51 6.79 -15.46
CA GLY A 203 0.36 6.17 -16.11
C GLY A 203 -1.00 6.71 -15.66
N ARG A 204 -2.04 6.09 -16.22
CA ARG A 204 -3.47 6.38 -15.96
C ARG A 204 -4.21 5.16 -15.46
N SER A 205 -5.42 5.38 -14.95
CA SER A 205 -6.33 4.33 -14.51
C SER A 205 -6.82 3.47 -15.68
N TYR A 206 -7.41 2.31 -15.34
CA TYR A 206 -8.04 1.38 -16.28
C TYR A 206 -9.01 2.10 -17.23
N CYS A 207 -9.03 1.69 -18.49
CA CYS A 207 -9.88 2.27 -19.51
C CYS A 207 -10.37 1.21 -20.49
N THR A 208 -11.69 1.08 -20.62
CA THR A 208 -12.35 0.14 -21.54
C THR A 208 -12.05 0.39 -23.02
N ARG A 209 -11.49 1.55 -23.38
CA ARG A 209 -11.07 1.87 -24.75
C ARG A 209 -9.68 1.32 -25.11
N THR A 210 -8.95 0.78 -24.13
CA THR A 210 -7.60 0.23 -24.35
C THR A 210 -7.70 -1.17 -24.94
N ASN A 211 -6.92 -1.47 -25.97
CA ASN A 211 -6.82 -2.81 -26.52
C ASN A 211 -5.87 -3.66 -25.65
N TYR A 212 -6.40 -4.26 -24.60
CA TYR A 212 -5.62 -5.07 -23.68
C TYR A 212 -5.12 -6.38 -24.28
N ASP A 213 -5.78 -6.93 -25.30
CA ASP A 213 -5.28 -8.10 -26.02
C ASP A 213 -3.96 -7.77 -26.73
N LYS A 214 -3.86 -6.57 -27.32
CA LYS A 214 -2.62 -6.09 -27.92
C LYS A 214 -1.55 -5.77 -26.88
N ALA A 215 -1.93 -5.09 -25.79
CA ALA A 215 -0.98 -4.74 -24.72
C ALA A 215 -0.38 -5.98 -24.03
N LEU A 216 -1.15 -7.05 -23.90
CA LEU A 216 -0.77 -8.27 -23.19
C LEU A 216 -0.44 -9.42 -24.13
N GLU A 217 -0.12 -9.15 -25.41
CA GLU A 217 0.10 -10.20 -26.41
C GLU A 217 1.27 -11.14 -26.08
N ASN A 218 2.23 -10.65 -25.28
CA ASN A 218 3.40 -11.40 -24.83
C ASN A 218 3.23 -12.03 -23.43
N HIS A 219 2.08 -11.81 -22.78
CA HIS A 219 1.81 -12.36 -21.46
C HIS A 219 1.27 -13.79 -21.58
N PRO A 220 1.71 -14.76 -20.76
CA PRO A 220 1.27 -16.16 -20.88
C PRO A 220 -0.22 -16.35 -20.59
N ASN A 221 -0.81 -15.50 -19.74
CA ASN A 221 -2.21 -15.59 -19.31
C ASN A 221 -2.92 -14.22 -19.36
N PRO A 222 -3.15 -13.62 -20.56
CA PRO A 222 -3.61 -12.24 -20.69
C PRO A 222 -5.03 -12.03 -20.12
N HIS A 223 -5.90 -13.04 -20.24
CA HIS A 223 -7.27 -12.96 -19.71
C HIS A 223 -7.32 -12.84 -18.18
N VAL A 224 -6.39 -13.48 -17.46
CA VAL A 224 -6.33 -13.39 -15.99
C VAL A 224 -5.91 -11.99 -15.58
N VAL A 225 -4.93 -11.39 -16.28
CA VAL A 225 -4.51 -10.00 -16.07
C VAL A 225 -5.69 -9.05 -16.32
N GLN A 226 -6.36 -9.17 -17.46
CA GLN A 226 -7.52 -8.34 -17.82
C GLN A 226 -8.63 -8.41 -16.76
N LYS A 227 -8.96 -9.62 -16.29
CA LYS A 227 -9.93 -9.83 -15.22
C LYS A 227 -9.52 -9.07 -13.95
N LYS A 228 -8.28 -9.24 -13.49
CA LYS A 228 -7.79 -8.64 -12.24
C LYS A 228 -7.70 -7.11 -12.32
N ILE A 229 -7.23 -6.53 -13.43
CA ILE A 229 -7.22 -5.06 -13.57
C ILE A 229 -8.63 -4.46 -13.64
N ALA A 230 -9.59 -5.18 -14.23
CA ALA A 230 -11.00 -4.79 -14.24
C ALA A 230 -11.63 -4.88 -12.85
N GLU A 231 -11.37 -5.95 -12.10
CA GLU A 231 -11.78 -6.11 -10.70
C GLU A 231 -11.22 -4.99 -9.82
N ALA A 232 -9.92 -4.69 -9.93
CA ALA A 232 -9.31 -3.59 -9.20
C ALA A 232 -9.96 -2.24 -9.54
N HIS A 233 -10.27 -1.99 -10.82
CA HIS A 233 -11.02 -0.80 -11.22
C HIS A 233 -12.44 -0.78 -10.62
N GLN A 234 -13.12 -1.92 -10.57
CA GLN A 234 -14.44 -2.03 -9.94
C GLN A 234 -14.36 -1.67 -8.45
N TRP A 235 -13.37 -2.21 -7.73
CA TRP A 235 -13.21 -1.97 -6.29
C TRP A 235 -12.74 -0.56 -5.95
N LEU A 236 -11.86 0.01 -6.78
CA LEU A 236 -11.06 1.18 -6.43
C LEU A 236 -11.37 2.42 -7.24
N CYS A 237 -12.17 2.39 -8.31
CA CYS A 237 -12.58 3.60 -9.05
C CYS A 237 -13.57 4.42 -8.24
N THR A 238 -13.53 5.76 -8.34
CA THR A 238 -14.36 6.63 -7.49
C THR A 238 -15.85 6.36 -7.64
N ALA A 239 -16.34 6.27 -8.88
CA ALA A 239 -17.75 6.01 -9.14
C ALA A 239 -18.18 4.63 -8.62
N ASN A 240 -17.35 3.61 -8.85
CA ASN A 240 -17.70 2.22 -8.54
C ASN A 240 -17.53 1.91 -7.05
N ALA A 241 -16.48 2.40 -6.40
CA ALA A 241 -16.22 2.19 -4.98
C ALA A 241 -17.35 2.81 -4.13
N GLN A 242 -17.81 4.01 -4.50
CA GLN A 242 -18.97 4.62 -3.87
C GLN A 242 -20.22 3.77 -4.07
N GLN A 243 -20.43 3.20 -5.26
CA GLN A 243 -21.57 2.34 -5.53
C GLN A 243 -21.51 1.00 -4.78
N LEU A 244 -20.35 0.32 -4.77
CA LEU A 244 -20.14 -0.95 -4.08
C LEU A 244 -20.36 -0.84 -2.58
N LEU A 245 -19.93 0.28 -2.01
CA LEU A 245 -20.06 0.54 -0.59
C LEU A 245 -21.36 1.24 -0.23
N SER A 246 -22.24 1.55 -1.20
CA SER A 246 -23.54 2.18 -0.94
C SER A 246 -24.74 1.25 -1.14
N ASN A 247 -25.80 1.42 -0.35
CA ASN A 247 -27.08 0.76 -0.53
C ASN A 247 -27.90 1.52 -1.59
N ASN A 248 -27.50 1.42 -2.85
CA ASN A 248 -28.11 2.19 -3.94
C ASN A 248 -29.44 1.59 -4.46
N THR A 249 -30.22 0.93 -3.59
CA THR A 249 -31.61 0.53 -3.86
C THR A 249 -32.62 1.64 -3.52
N ASN A 250 -32.22 2.65 -2.74
CA ASN A 250 -33.05 3.79 -2.38
C ASN A 250 -32.31 5.11 -2.62
N LYS A 251 -32.65 5.82 -3.71
CA LYS A 251 -32.00 7.08 -4.16
C LYS A 251 -31.98 8.23 -3.14
N ASN A 252 -32.68 8.11 -2.00
CA ASN A 252 -32.90 9.18 -1.04
C ASN A 252 -32.23 8.96 0.34
N LYS A 253 -31.36 7.96 0.51
CA LYS A 253 -30.69 7.73 1.80
C LYS A 253 -29.18 7.52 1.59
N ASN A 254 -28.38 8.44 2.15
CA ASN A 254 -26.94 8.23 2.26
C ASN A 254 -26.68 7.23 3.39
N ASP A 255 -25.77 6.28 3.15
CA ASP A 255 -25.33 5.36 4.20
C ASP A 255 -24.54 6.08 5.27
N THR A 256 -24.63 5.59 6.51
CA THR A 256 -23.74 6.05 7.58
C THR A 256 -22.33 5.51 7.38
N GLU A 257 -21.33 6.17 7.95
CA GLU A 257 -19.93 5.70 7.92
C GLU A 257 -19.80 4.27 8.49
N GLU A 258 -20.57 3.94 9.53
CA GLU A 258 -20.60 2.60 10.12
C GLU A 258 -21.16 1.52 9.17
N GLU A 259 -22.14 1.86 8.34
CA GLU A 259 -22.72 0.94 7.37
C GLU A 259 -21.77 0.64 6.22
N VAL A 260 -21.09 1.68 5.73
CA VAL A 260 -20.01 1.58 4.74
C VAL A 260 -18.88 0.70 5.28
N GLU A 261 -18.46 0.96 6.52
CA GLU A 261 -17.39 0.21 7.17
C GLU A 261 -17.75 -1.27 7.36
N ARG A 262 -19.00 -1.57 7.75
CA ARG A 262 -19.47 -2.95 7.87
C ARG A 262 -19.41 -3.71 6.56
N ARG A 263 -19.78 -3.08 5.44
CA ARG A 263 -19.70 -3.70 4.10
C ARG A 263 -18.26 -3.90 3.67
N ARG A 264 -17.39 -2.92 3.93
CA ARG A 264 -15.94 -3.01 3.71
C ARG A 264 -15.35 -4.23 4.45
N LYS A 265 -15.67 -4.36 5.74
CA LYS A 265 -15.26 -5.52 6.57
C LYS A 265 -15.79 -6.85 6.04
N ALA A 266 -17.03 -6.90 5.56
CA ALA A 266 -17.61 -8.12 4.97
C ALA A 266 -16.86 -8.61 3.72
N LEU A 267 -16.14 -7.72 3.03
CA LEU A 267 -15.28 -8.03 1.88
C LEU A 267 -13.84 -8.38 2.30
N GLY A 268 -13.54 -8.41 3.61
CA GLY A 268 -12.19 -8.61 4.14
C GLY A 268 -11.30 -7.37 4.03
N TRP A 269 -11.87 -6.20 3.73
CA TRP A 269 -11.16 -4.95 3.57
C TRP A 269 -11.18 -4.17 4.88
N ASP A 270 -10.31 -4.54 5.81
CA ASP A 270 -10.32 -3.98 7.16
C ASP A 270 -9.02 -3.22 7.47
N LYS A 271 -9.10 -2.25 8.37
CA LYS A 271 -7.94 -1.58 8.97
C LYS A 271 -7.63 -2.26 10.30
N ALA A 272 -6.38 -2.71 10.48
CA ALA A 272 -5.92 -3.24 11.77
C ALA A 272 -5.73 -2.13 12.78
N TYR A 273 -5.22 -1.00 12.30
CA TYR A 273 -4.42 -0.11 13.14
C TYR A 273 -5.00 1.28 13.09
N ASP A 274 -5.66 1.60 14.19
CA ASP A 274 -5.89 2.94 14.61
C ASP A 274 -5.32 3.07 16.03
N LEU A 275 -4.06 3.50 16.11
CA LEU A 275 -3.36 3.69 17.37
C LEU A 275 -3.72 4.98 18.09
N ARG A 276 -4.68 5.80 17.64
CA ARG A 276 -4.92 7.08 18.34
C ARG A 276 -5.64 6.91 19.70
N VAL A 277 -5.48 5.75 20.35
CA VAL A 277 -5.49 5.67 21.81
C VAL A 277 -4.22 6.32 22.35
N TRP A 278 -4.16 7.64 22.22
CA TRP A 278 -3.62 8.41 23.31
C TRP A 278 -4.62 8.18 24.46
N GLU A 279 -4.21 7.50 25.54
CA GLU A 279 -4.66 7.98 26.83
C GLU A 279 -4.20 9.44 26.84
N ASN A 280 -5.14 10.37 26.65
CA ASN A 280 -4.92 11.79 26.86
C ASN A 280 -3.91 11.95 27.98
N PHE A 281 -2.73 12.49 27.66
CA PHE A 281 -1.71 13.03 28.58
C PHE A 281 -2.41 13.19 29.91
N PRO A 282 -2.17 12.33 30.92
CA PRO A 282 -3.01 12.38 32.11
C PRO A 282 -3.00 13.82 32.65
N GLY A 283 -4.11 14.55 32.47
CA GLY A 283 -4.20 16.01 32.72
C GLY A 283 -4.35 16.97 31.51
N TRP A 284 -4.45 16.52 30.26
CA TRP A 284 -4.71 17.39 29.09
C TRP A 284 -6.18 17.30 28.67
N GLU A 285 -6.95 18.34 28.97
CA GLU A 285 -8.28 18.52 28.38
C GLU A 285 -8.17 19.24 27.02
N PRO A 286 -8.83 18.73 25.96
CA PRO A 286 -8.87 19.44 24.69
C PRO A 286 -9.67 20.74 24.86
N THR A 287 -8.98 21.87 24.99
CA THR A 287 -9.63 23.18 25.07
C THR A 287 -10.13 23.59 23.69
N LYS A 288 -11.15 24.46 23.66
CA LYS A 288 -11.70 25.10 22.44
C LYS A 288 -10.65 25.71 21.50
N GLN A 289 -9.42 25.92 21.94
CA GLN A 289 -8.29 26.40 21.12
C GLN A 289 -7.83 25.39 20.06
N SER A 290 -8.00 24.09 20.30
CA SER A 290 -7.71 23.05 19.30
C SER A 290 -8.66 23.12 18.08
N ALA A 291 -9.93 23.49 18.30
CA ALA A 291 -10.87 23.79 17.23
C ALA A 291 -10.60 25.13 16.52
N ILE A 292 -9.94 26.07 17.19
CA ILE A 292 -9.53 27.36 16.59
C ILE A 292 -8.38 27.16 15.60
N LEU A 293 -7.38 26.31 15.93
CA LEU A 293 -6.31 25.94 15.01
C LEU A 293 -6.81 25.26 13.72
N TYR A 294 -7.89 24.47 13.82
CA TYR A 294 -8.57 23.88 12.67
C TYR A 294 -9.16 24.95 11.72
N ASN A 295 -9.79 25.98 12.27
CA ASN A 295 -10.37 27.07 11.48
C ASN A 295 -9.32 28.04 10.91
N ILE A 296 -8.20 28.26 11.61
CA ILE A 296 -7.10 29.14 11.15
C ILE A 296 -6.31 28.49 10.00
N THR A 297 -6.22 27.17 9.97
CA THR A 297 -5.43 26.44 8.97
C THR A 297 -6.25 25.95 7.78
N PHE A 298 -7.55 26.28 7.69
CA PHE A 298 -8.46 25.80 6.63
C PHE A 298 -8.37 24.28 6.37
N GLY A 299 -8.11 23.48 7.40
CA GLY A 299 -7.95 22.03 7.26
C GLY A 299 -6.65 21.57 6.56
N VAL A 300 -5.67 22.45 6.34
CA VAL A 300 -4.37 22.12 5.72
C VAL A 300 -3.52 21.19 6.61
N LEU A 301 -3.75 21.18 7.93
CA LEU A 301 -2.96 20.40 8.90
C LEU A 301 -3.67 19.19 9.52
N GLY A 302 -4.77 18.70 8.94
CA GLY A 302 -5.33 17.42 9.39
C GLY A 302 -6.78 17.23 9.03
N SER A 303 -7.03 16.34 8.06
CA SER A 303 -8.32 15.70 7.91
C SER A 303 -8.29 14.38 8.69
N GLY A 304 -9.24 14.21 9.62
CA GLY A 304 -9.42 12.97 10.36
C GLY A 304 -9.80 13.22 11.81
N GLY A 305 -11.10 13.29 12.10
CA GLY A 305 -11.59 13.23 13.48
C GLY A 305 -10.97 12.01 14.16
N GLY A 306 -10.43 12.20 15.37
CA GLY A 306 -9.72 11.18 16.17
C GLY A 306 -10.50 9.86 16.35
N PRO A 307 -9.87 8.83 16.92
CA PRO A 307 -10.47 7.51 17.02
C PRO A 307 -11.61 7.55 18.00
N THR A 308 -12.61 6.79 17.65
CA THR A 308 -13.74 6.54 18.51
C THR A 308 -13.34 5.54 19.60
N GLN A 309 -14.12 5.47 20.68
CA GLN A 309 -13.96 4.41 21.68
C GLN A 309 -14.12 3.00 21.07
N ALA A 310 -14.83 2.87 19.93
CA ALA A 310 -14.98 1.61 19.22
C ALA A 310 -13.65 1.20 18.54
N ASP A 311 -12.94 2.16 17.95
CA ASP A 311 -11.62 1.92 17.33
C ASP A 311 -10.59 1.47 18.37
N ALA A 312 -10.60 2.08 19.57
CA ALA A 312 -9.73 1.71 20.68
C ALA A 312 -9.96 0.26 21.16
N LYS A 313 -11.22 -0.13 21.34
CA LYS A 313 -11.59 -1.50 21.75
C LYS A 313 -11.24 -2.53 20.68
N TYR A 314 -11.45 -2.20 19.41
CA TYR A 314 -11.08 -3.05 18.29
C TYR A 314 -9.56 -3.26 18.22
N ALA A 315 -8.77 -2.20 18.37
CA ALA A 315 -7.31 -2.29 18.43
C ALA A 315 -6.82 -3.15 19.60
N GLU A 316 -7.44 -3.02 20.78
CA GLU A 316 -7.11 -3.86 21.94
C GLU A 316 -7.45 -5.33 21.71
N GLN A 317 -8.64 -5.63 21.16
CA GLN A 317 -9.03 -6.98 20.81
C GLN A 317 -8.07 -7.60 19.79
N LEU A 318 -7.72 -6.87 18.73
CA LEU A 318 -6.79 -7.33 17.73
C LEU A 318 -5.41 -7.65 18.32
N ARG A 319 -4.91 -6.81 19.24
CA ARG A 319 -3.66 -7.10 19.96
C ARG A 319 -3.72 -8.38 20.78
N ARG A 320 -4.88 -8.72 21.36
CA ARG A 320 -5.09 -9.99 22.07
C ARG A 320 -5.09 -11.17 21.09
N GLU A 321 -5.79 -11.05 19.97
CA GLU A 321 -5.83 -12.07 18.91
C GLU A 321 -4.46 -12.33 18.27
N ILE A 322 -3.63 -11.29 18.12
CA ILE A 322 -2.27 -11.43 17.59
C ILE A 322 -1.36 -12.18 18.59
N LYS A 323 -1.62 -12.06 19.89
CA LYS A 323 -0.81 -12.67 20.97
C LYS A 323 -1.21 -14.10 21.32
N SER A 324 -2.45 -14.50 21.04
CA SER A 324 -2.98 -15.85 21.26
C SER A 324 -2.56 -16.82 20.16
#